data_AF-A0A3B3Q890-F1
#
_entry.id   AF-A0A3B3Q890-F1
#
_cell.length_a   1.000
_cell.length_b   1.000
_cell.length_c   1.000
_cell.angle_alpha   90.00
_cell.angle_beta   90.00
_cell.angle_gamma   90.00
#
_symmetry.space_group_name_H-M   'P 1'
#
loop_
_entity.id
_entity.type
_entity.pdbx_description
1 polymer ?
#
loop_
_entity_poly.entity_id
_entity_poly.type
_entity_poly.pdbx_seq_one_letter_code
_entity_poly.pdbx_strand_id
1 'polypeptide(L)'
;MFSWSKNEGKKKDPELFQTVSDGLKRLYRTKLFPLEDTYRFHDFHSPALEDADFDNKPMVLLVGQYSTGKTTFIRHLMEQDFPGMRIGPEPTTDSFIAVMHGDQDGVIPGNALVVDPKKPFRKLNAFGNAFLNRFMCAQLPNPVLESISIIDTPGILSGEKQRISRGYDFAAVLEWFAERVDRIILLFDAHKLDISDEFSEVIRALKNHEDKMRVVLNKADQIGTQQLMRVYGALMWSLGKIINTPEVVRVYIGSFWAQPLLVPDNRKLFEAEEQDLFRDIQSLPRNAALRKLNDLIKRARLAKVHAYIICSLKKEMPSVFGKDNKKKELISNLGEIYVKIEKEHQISPGDFPKLSKMQVSGQKNISYGVCMCLRLTGKPRACTQSLYPEPVPRACTQSLYPEPVPRAC
;
A
#
# COMPACT_ATOMS: atom_id res chain seq x y z
N MET A 1 -41.05 37.25 -35.87
CA MET A 1 -41.41 36.18 -34.92
C MET A 1 -40.16 35.43 -34.53
N PHE A 2 -39.74 35.53 -33.27
CA PHE A 2 -38.60 34.80 -32.72
C PHE A 2 -38.99 33.34 -32.47
N SER A 3 -38.21 32.39 -32.99
CA SER A 3 -38.32 30.97 -32.67
C SER A 3 -37.20 30.58 -31.70
N TRP A 4 -37.64 30.06 -30.55
CA TRP A 4 -36.84 29.58 -29.44
C TRP A 4 -36.88 28.05 -29.52
N SER A 5 -35.74 27.38 -29.68
CA SER A 5 -35.64 25.97 -29.31
C SER A 5 -34.27 25.65 -28.76
N LYS A 6 -34.30 24.82 -27.71
CA LYS A 6 -33.39 24.78 -26.58
C LYS A 6 -32.21 23.85 -26.83
N ASN A 7 -31.06 24.28 -26.32
CA ASN A 7 -29.88 23.47 -26.03
C ASN A 7 -30.24 22.41 -24.97
N GLU A 8 -30.45 21.15 -25.36
CA GLU A 8 -30.50 20.03 -24.42
C GLU A 8 -29.14 19.32 -24.35
N GLY A 9 -28.51 19.43 -23.18
CA GLY A 9 -27.67 18.43 -22.54
C GLY A 9 -26.68 17.64 -23.41
N LYS A 10 -25.49 18.20 -23.64
CA LYS A 10 -24.29 17.36 -23.80
C LYS A 10 -24.07 16.58 -22.51
N LYS A 11 -24.59 15.36 -22.42
CA LYS A 11 -24.06 14.32 -21.52
C LYS A 11 -22.57 14.23 -21.82
N LYS A 12 -21.72 14.52 -20.84
CA LYS A 12 -20.28 14.32 -20.97
C LYS A 12 -20.05 12.85 -21.28
N ASP A 13 -19.47 12.56 -22.44
CA ASP A 13 -19.00 11.21 -22.75
C ASP A 13 -18.13 10.69 -21.60
N PRO A 14 -18.29 9.42 -21.20
CA PRO A 14 -17.40 8.81 -20.23
C PRO A 14 -16.00 8.80 -20.82
N GLU A 15 -15.13 9.65 -20.28
CA GLU A 15 -13.73 9.66 -20.66
C GLU A 15 -13.10 8.31 -20.30
N LEU A 16 -12.82 7.52 -21.34
CA LEU A 16 -12.15 6.23 -21.27
C LEU A 16 -10.70 6.48 -20.86
N PHE A 17 -10.37 6.13 -19.61
CA PHE A 17 -9.00 6.08 -19.14
C PHE A 17 -8.40 4.71 -19.51
N GLN A 18 -7.15 4.70 -19.99
CA GLN A 18 -6.43 3.44 -20.25
C GLN A 18 -6.16 2.68 -18.95
N THR A 19 -5.94 3.38 -17.83
CA THR A 19 -5.77 2.78 -16.50
C THR A 19 -6.48 3.58 -15.40
N VAL A 20 -6.83 2.91 -14.30
CA VAL A 20 -7.42 3.57 -13.10
C VAL A 20 -6.44 4.59 -12.50
N SER A 21 -5.14 4.31 -12.55
CA SER A 21 -4.09 5.19 -12.03
C SER A 21 -4.05 6.53 -12.76
N ASP A 22 -4.14 6.54 -14.09
CA ASP A 22 -4.19 7.76 -14.90
C ASP A 22 -5.42 8.61 -14.56
N GLY A 23 -6.57 7.95 -14.37
CA GLY A 23 -7.81 8.60 -13.94
C GLY A 23 -7.65 9.30 -12.59
N LEU A 24 -7.07 8.61 -11.60
CA LEU A 24 -6.81 9.17 -10.26
C LEU A 24 -5.81 10.34 -10.32
N LYS A 25 -4.72 10.17 -11.07
CA LYS A 25 -3.68 11.18 -11.28
C LYS A 25 -4.24 12.45 -11.89
N ARG A 26 -5.06 12.31 -12.94
CA ARG A 26 -5.72 13.45 -13.57
C ARG A 26 -6.74 14.11 -12.65
N LEU A 27 -7.52 13.33 -11.91
CA LEU A 27 -8.48 13.87 -10.95
C LEU A 27 -7.77 14.68 -9.86
N TYR A 28 -6.66 14.17 -9.32
CA TYR A 28 -5.81 14.88 -8.38
C TYR A 28 -5.35 16.22 -8.96
N ARG A 29 -4.67 16.21 -10.12
CA ARG A 29 -4.11 17.42 -10.73
C ARG A 29 -5.16 18.46 -11.12
N THR A 30 -6.33 18.03 -11.57
CA THR A 30 -7.37 18.94 -12.08
C THR A 30 -8.32 19.46 -11.00
N LYS A 31 -8.58 18.67 -9.95
CA LYS A 31 -9.60 19.02 -8.94
C LYS A 31 -9.02 19.27 -7.56
N LEU A 32 -8.07 18.46 -7.11
CA LEU A 32 -7.59 18.51 -5.74
C LEU A 32 -6.35 19.40 -5.59
N PHE A 33 -5.36 19.26 -6.48
CA PHE A 33 -4.11 20.02 -6.44
C PHE A 33 -4.32 21.55 -6.43
N PRO A 34 -5.21 22.15 -7.25
CA PRO A 34 -5.44 23.60 -7.19
C PRO A 34 -5.98 24.07 -5.84
N LEU A 35 -6.78 23.23 -5.18
CA LEU A 35 -7.30 23.50 -3.83
C LEU A 35 -6.18 23.37 -2.79
N GLU A 36 -5.34 22.35 -2.90
CA GLU A 36 -4.20 22.16 -2.01
C GLU A 36 -3.20 23.33 -2.10
N ASP A 37 -2.88 23.77 -3.31
CA ASP A 37 -1.94 24.87 -3.56
C ASP A 37 -2.50 26.22 -3.07
N THR A 38 -3.76 26.53 -3.43
CA THR A 38 -4.42 27.80 -3.03
C THR A 38 -4.45 27.99 -1.52
N TYR A 39 -4.72 26.93 -0.76
CA TYR A 39 -4.83 26.98 0.70
C TYR A 39 -3.58 26.50 1.43
N ARG A 40 -2.44 26.38 0.72
CA ARG A 40 -1.15 25.94 1.28
C ARG A 40 -1.24 24.67 2.10
N PHE A 41 -2.02 23.70 1.63
CA PHE A 41 -2.22 22.42 2.31
C PHE A 41 -0.91 21.70 2.64
N HIS A 42 0.08 21.82 1.75
CA HIS A 42 1.38 21.17 1.87
C HIS A 42 2.21 21.63 3.06
N ASP A 43 2.00 22.85 3.54
CA ASP A 43 2.72 23.40 4.69
C ASP A 43 2.18 22.84 6.02
N PHE A 44 0.95 22.29 6.03
CA PHE A 44 0.27 21.87 7.27
C PHE A 44 0.16 20.35 7.39
N HIS A 45 -0.14 19.67 6.29
CA HIS A 45 -0.56 18.27 6.33
C HIS A 45 0.45 17.33 5.68
N SER A 46 0.57 17.41 4.36
CA SER A 46 1.36 16.48 3.55
C SER A 46 1.76 17.11 2.21
N PRO A 47 2.94 16.78 1.67
CA PRO A 47 3.42 17.31 0.40
C PRO A 47 2.52 16.94 -0.77
N ALA A 48 2.70 17.64 -1.90
CA ALA A 48 2.00 17.32 -3.15
C ALA A 48 2.29 15.89 -3.58
N LEU A 49 1.26 15.22 -4.12
CA LEU A 49 1.44 13.87 -4.65
C LEU A 49 2.23 13.94 -5.95
N GLU A 50 3.25 13.10 -6.07
CA GLU A 50 4.05 12.95 -7.26
C GLU A 50 3.49 11.84 -8.16
N ASP A 51 3.96 11.78 -9.39
CA ASP A 51 3.54 10.78 -10.37
C ASP A 51 3.84 9.36 -9.88
N ALA A 52 4.97 9.19 -9.19
CA ALA A 52 5.33 7.93 -8.56
C ALA A 52 4.25 7.42 -7.61
N ASP A 53 3.56 8.28 -6.84
CA ASP A 53 2.52 7.85 -5.90
C ASP A 53 1.35 7.15 -6.61
N PHE A 54 1.02 7.59 -7.83
CA PHE A 54 -0.03 7.00 -8.66
C PHE A 54 0.46 5.80 -9.48
N ASP A 55 1.68 5.89 -9.99
CA ASP A 55 2.24 4.93 -10.95
C ASP A 55 2.88 3.71 -10.25
N ASN A 56 3.12 3.79 -8.94
CA ASN A 56 3.64 2.68 -8.14
C ASN A 56 2.72 1.46 -8.21
N LYS A 57 3.26 0.36 -8.74
CA LYS A 57 2.62 -0.95 -8.74
C LYS A 57 2.62 -1.53 -7.32
N PRO A 58 1.63 -2.38 -6.99
CA PRO A 58 1.64 -3.09 -5.72
C PRO A 58 2.90 -3.94 -5.58
N MET A 59 3.47 -3.96 -4.38
CA MET A 59 4.70 -4.69 -4.10
C MET A 59 4.44 -5.91 -3.22
N VAL A 60 5.11 -7.01 -3.53
CA VAL A 60 5.11 -8.25 -2.75
C VAL A 60 6.50 -8.46 -2.17
N LEU A 61 6.62 -8.51 -0.84
CA LEU A 61 7.88 -8.75 -0.13
C LEU A 61 7.98 -10.24 0.23
N LEU A 62 9.05 -10.91 -0.20
CA LEU A 62 9.33 -12.28 0.22
C LEU A 62 10.33 -12.28 1.36
N VAL A 63 9.98 -12.84 2.51
CA VAL A 63 10.86 -12.95 3.68
C VAL A 63 10.96 -14.41 4.08
N GLY A 64 12.15 -14.87 4.48
CA GLY A 64 12.33 -16.23 4.94
C GLY A 64 13.79 -16.57 5.12
N GLN A 65 14.02 -17.67 5.82
CA GLN A 65 15.37 -18.16 6.09
C GLN A 65 16.10 -18.62 4.83
N TYR A 66 17.38 -18.91 5.01
CA TYR A 66 18.20 -19.45 3.95
C TYR A 66 17.64 -20.78 3.39
N SER A 67 17.74 -20.97 2.08
CA SER A 67 17.27 -22.17 1.37
C SER A 67 15.75 -22.47 1.41
N THR A 68 14.90 -21.55 1.89
CA THR A 68 13.43 -21.77 1.91
C THR A 68 12.75 -21.68 0.53
N GLY A 69 13.49 -21.28 -0.51
CA GLY A 69 13.01 -21.25 -1.90
C GLY A 69 12.41 -19.93 -2.36
N LYS A 70 12.75 -18.78 -1.75
CA LYS A 70 12.27 -17.44 -2.17
C LYS A 70 12.53 -17.14 -3.65
N THR A 71 13.79 -17.22 -4.08
CA THR A 71 14.18 -16.98 -5.47
C THR A 71 13.52 -17.98 -6.43
N THR A 72 13.39 -19.25 -6.02
CA THR A 72 12.67 -20.28 -6.79
C THR A 72 11.18 -19.98 -6.90
N PHE A 73 10.56 -19.47 -5.83
CA PHE A 73 9.16 -19.06 -5.81
C PHE A 73 8.90 -17.91 -6.80
N ILE A 74 9.80 -16.93 -6.87
CA ILE A 74 9.71 -15.84 -7.87
C ILE A 74 9.78 -16.40 -9.29
N ARG A 75 10.77 -17.27 -9.55
CA ARG A 75 10.92 -17.94 -10.85
C ARG A 75 9.66 -18.73 -11.22
N HIS A 76 9.08 -19.44 -10.25
CA HIS A 76 7.86 -20.23 -10.44
C HIS A 76 6.66 -19.34 -10.76
N LEU A 77 6.47 -18.25 -10.01
CA LEU A 77 5.39 -17.29 -10.25
C LEU A 77 5.50 -16.60 -11.61
N MET A 78 6.72 -16.31 -12.06
CA MET A 78 6.97 -15.63 -13.34
C MET A 78 7.12 -16.58 -14.53
N GLU A 79 7.23 -17.88 -14.26
CA GLU A 79 7.60 -18.94 -15.22
C GLU A 79 8.86 -18.61 -16.05
N GLN A 80 9.74 -17.76 -15.50
CA GLN A 80 10.89 -17.19 -16.21
C GLN A 80 12.03 -16.87 -15.24
N ASP A 81 13.26 -17.05 -15.71
CA ASP A 81 14.45 -16.60 -15.00
C ASP A 81 14.62 -15.07 -15.09
N PHE A 82 15.12 -14.43 -14.03
CA PHE A 82 15.31 -12.98 -13.98
C PHE A 82 16.79 -12.58 -13.78
N PRO A 83 17.21 -11.42 -14.31
CA PRO A 83 18.59 -10.96 -14.19
C PRO A 83 19.05 -10.83 -12.73
N GLY A 84 20.26 -11.33 -12.44
CA GLY A 84 20.83 -11.27 -11.09
C GLY A 84 20.35 -12.37 -10.14
N MET A 85 19.47 -13.27 -10.58
CA MET A 85 19.09 -14.43 -9.77
C MET A 85 20.26 -15.40 -9.60
N ARG A 86 20.39 -15.98 -8.41
CA ARG A 86 21.34 -17.07 -8.12
C ARG A 86 20.67 -18.13 -7.26
N ILE A 87 20.30 -19.25 -7.86
CA ILE A 87 19.75 -20.41 -7.15
C ILE A 87 20.89 -21.39 -6.90
N GLY A 88 21.20 -21.65 -5.64
CA GLY A 88 22.19 -22.64 -5.23
C GLY A 88 22.01 -23.06 -3.77
N PRO A 89 22.63 -24.18 -3.36
CA PRO A 89 22.55 -24.68 -1.98
C PRO A 89 23.42 -23.90 -0.98
N GLU A 90 24.39 -23.12 -1.47
CA GLU A 90 25.26 -22.23 -0.69
C GLU A 90 24.70 -20.80 -0.65
N PRO A 91 24.92 -19.99 0.41
CA PRO A 91 24.40 -18.62 0.51
C PRO A 91 24.69 -17.77 -0.73
N THR A 92 23.71 -17.75 -1.65
CA THR A 92 23.85 -17.19 -3.00
C THR A 92 23.25 -15.79 -3.11
N THR A 93 22.22 -15.49 -2.31
CA THR A 93 21.50 -14.20 -2.32
C THR A 93 21.81 -13.41 -1.06
N ASP A 94 22.87 -12.60 -1.13
CA ASP A 94 23.29 -11.68 -0.06
C ASP A 94 22.74 -10.25 -0.25
N SER A 95 21.89 -10.05 -1.26
CA SER A 95 21.38 -8.74 -1.67
C SER A 95 19.86 -8.73 -1.79
N PHE A 96 19.26 -7.58 -1.53
CA PHE A 96 17.86 -7.31 -1.84
C PHE A 96 17.72 -7.10 -3.34
N ILE A 97 16.75 -7.78 -3.95
CA ILE A 97 16.49 -7.69 -5.38
C ILE A 97 15.05 -7.21 -5.60
N ALA A 98 14.90 -5.99 -6.12
CA ALA A 98 13.63 -5.49 -6.60
C ALA A 98 13.39 -5.96 -8.04
N VAL A 99 12.61 -7.02 -8.20
CA VAL A 99 12.19 -7.54 -9.51
C VAL A 99 10.99 -6.73 -10.01
N MET A 100 11.22 -5.97 -11.08
CA MET A 100 10.26 -5.03 -11.64
C MET A 100 10.16 -5.21 -13.15
N HIS A 101 9.06 -4.75 -13.73
CA HIS A 101 8.93 -4.72 -15.18
C HIS A 101 9.90 -3.70 -15.79
N GLY A 102 10.47 -4.05 -16.93
CA GLY A 102 11.18 -3.16 -17.84
C GLY A 102 11.08 -3.66 -19.27
N ASP A 103 11.32 -2.80 -20.24
CA ASP A 103 11.20 -3.14 -21.67
C ASP A 103 12.30 -4.12 -22.13
N GLN A 104 13.41 -4.16 -21.38
CA GLN A 104 14.57 -5.00 -21.66
C GLN A 104 15.13 -5.59 -20.37
N ASP A 105 15.81 -6.72 -20.52
CA ASP A 105 16.55 -7.35 -19.44
C ASP A 105 17.69 -6.45 -18.97
N GLY A 106 17.68 -6.10 -17.69
CA GLY A 106 18.65 -5.18 -17.12
C GLY A 106 18.76 -5.29 -15.62
N VAL A 107 19.92 -4.88 -15.10
CA VAL A 107 20.17 -4.78 -13.66
C VAL A 107 20.60 -3.36 -13.35
N ILE A 108 19.90 -2.71 -12.43
CA ILE A 108 20.21 -1.36 -11.94
C ILE A 108 20.76 -1.48 -10.51
N PRO A 109 21.97 -1.00 -10.23
CA PRO A 109 22.53 -1.02 -8.88
C PRO A 109 21.79 -0.04 -7.95
N GLY A 110 21.75 -0.35 -6.65
CA GLY A 110 21.01 0.40 -5.64
C GLY A 110 21.36 1.89 -5.61
N ASN A 111 22.64 2.24 -5.77
CA ASN A 111 23.09 3.64 -5.80
C ASN A 111 22.45 4.45 -6.93
N ALA A 112 22.23 3.85 -8.10
CA ALA A 112 21.53 4.50 -9.22
C ALA A 112 20.02 4.51 -8.98
N LEU A 113 19.48 3.43 -8.40
CA LEU A 113 18.05 3.25 -8.17
C LEU A 113 17.46 4.25 -7.18
N VAL A 114 18.21 4.66 -6.15
CA VAL A 114 17.74 5.65 -5.16
C VAL A 114 17.74 7.09 -5.68
N VAL A 115 18.34 7.36 -6.85
CA VAL A 115 18.34 8.69 -7.46
C VAL A 115 17.12 8.86 -8.39
N ASP A 116 16.60 7.76 -8.93
CA ASP A 116 15.50 7.77 -9.91
C ASP A 116 14.18 8.31 -9.30
N PRO A 117 13.61 9.43 -9.82
CA PRO A 117 12.29 9.94 -9.41
C PRO A 117 11.13 9.00 -9.69
N LYS A 118 11.25 8.12 -10.68
CA LYS A 118 10.15 7.26 -11.10
C LYS A 118 10.02 6.03 -10.22
N LYS A 119 10.95 5.82 -9.27
CA LYS A 119 11.01 4.61 -8.44
C LYS A 119 10.76 4.95 -6.97
N PRO A 120 10.06 4.08 -6.21
CA PRO A 120 9.69 4.35 -4.82
C PRO A 120 10.85 4.21 -3.82
N PHE A 121 12.10 4.07 -4.30
CA PHE A 121 13.24 3.66 -3.49
C PHE A 121 14.12 4.82 -2.99
N ARG A 122 13.80 6.07 -3.34
CA ARG A 122 14.61 7.25 -2.95
C ARG A 122 14.95 7.33 -1.46
N LYS A 123 13.99 6.99 -0.61
CA LYS A 123 14.16 7.06 0.86
C LYS A 123 15.10 5.97 1.41
N LEU A 124 15.46 4.96 0.62
CA LEU A 124 16.44 3.96 1.02
C LEU A 124 17.87 4.50 1.10
N ASN A 125 18.14 5.68 0.54
CA ASN A 125 19.44 6.34 0.68
C ASN A 125 19.84 6.57 2.16
N ALA A 126 18.86 6.68 3.06
CA ALA A 126 19.09 6.84 4.49
C ALA A 126 19.80 5.64 5.15
N PHE A 127 19.73 4.43 4.56
CA PHE A 127 20.42 3.24 5.07
C PHE A 127 21.91 3.19 4.69
N GLY A 128 22.37 4.14 3.86
CA GLY A 128 23.79 4.31 3.52
C GLY A 128 24.35 3.30 2.52
N ASN A 129 25.61 3.50 2.14
CA ASN A 129 26.25 2.77 1.04
C ASN A 129 26.39 1.25 1.29
N ALA A 130 26.51 0.82 2.55
CA ALA A 130 26.63 -0.60 2.89
C ALA A 130 25.39 -1.39 2.45
N PHE A 131 24.19 -0.82 2.64
CA PHE A 131 22.94 -1.38 2.14
C PHE A 131 22.82 -1.24 0.63
N LEU A 132 23.10 -0.05 0.07
CA LEU A 132 22.88 0.22 -1.36
C LEU A 132 23.75 -0.66 -2.27
N ASN A 133 24.96 -1.04 -1.83
CA ASN A 133 25.81 -2.00 -2.53
C ASN A 133 25.22 -3.43 -2.56
N ARG A 134 24.29 -3.73 -1.65
CA ARG A 134 23.56 -5.00 -1.53
C ARG A 134 22.09 -4.83 -1.88
N PHE A 135 21.75 -3.81 -2.65
CA PHE A 135 20.43 -3.59 -3.19
C PHE A 135 20.53 -3.43 -4.70
N MET A 136 19.67 -4.10 -5.44
CA MET A 136 19.63 -4.05 -6.89
C MET A 136 18.20 -4.14 -7.39
N CYS A 137 17.95 -3.61 -8.58
CA CYS A 137 16.69 -3.79 -9.29
C CYS A 137 16.93 -4.61 -10.56
N ALA A 138 16.26 -5.75 -10.64
CA ALA A 138 16.21 -6.56 -11.84
C ALA A 138 15.00 -6.13 -12.66
N GLN A 139 15.22 -5.80 -13.93
CA GLN A 139 14.19 -5.42 -14.89
C GLN A 139 14.14 -6.43 -16.01
N LEU A 140 12.92 -6.80 -16.42
CA LEU A 140 12.66 -7.68 -17.54
C LEU A 140 11.21 -7.53 -18.03
N PRO A 141 10.96 -7.81 -19.32
CA PRO A 141 9.61 -7.81 -19.87
C PRO A 141 8.90 -9.10 -19.44
N ASN A 142 7.98 -8.99 -18.48
CA ASN A 142 7.17 -10.11 -18.02
C ASN A 142 5.73 -9.62 -17.69
N PRO A 143 4.67 -10.34 -18.12
CA PRO A 143 3.28 -9.96 -17.88
C PRO A 143 2.88 -9.87 -16.40
N VAL A 144 3.47 -10.72 -15.53
CA VAL A 144 3.23 -10.66 -14.09
C VAL A 144 3.74 -9.34 -13.52
N LEU A 145 4.93 -8.91 -13.96
CA LEU A 145 5.56 -7.67 -13.51
C LEU A 145 4.90 -6.40 -14.06
N GLU A 146 4.08 -6.53 -15.13
CA GLU A 146 3.21 -5.43 -15.57
C GLU A 146 2.20 -5.05 -14.48
N SER A 147 1.75 -6.04 -13.71
CA SER A 147 0.72 -5.88 -12.68
C SER A 147 1.29 -5.66 -11.27
N ILE A 148 2.39 -6.33 -10.93
CA ILE A 148 2.98 -6.29 -9.58
C ILE A 148 4.50 -6.05 -9.63
N SER A 149 5.12 -5.78 -8.49
CA SER A 149 6.58 -5.82 -8.34
C SER A 149 6.93 -6.71 -7.15
N ILE A 150 8.04 -7.44 -7.23
CA ILE A 150 8.41 -8.43 -6.23
C ILE A 150 9.76 -8.04 -5.62
N ILE A 151 9.86 -8.10 -4.31
CA ILE A 151 11.11 -7.85 -3.58
C ILE A 151 11.61 -9.18 -3.02
N ASP A 152 12.70 -9.70 -3.57
CA ASP A 152 13.44 -10.82 -2.99
C ASP A 152 14.37 -10.28 -1.89
N THR A 153 14.31 -10.88 -0.71
CA THR A 153 15.18 -10.50 0.41
C THR A 153 16.30 -11.52 0.58
N PRO A 154 17.47 -11.10 1.10
CA PRO A 154 18.49 -12.02 1.56
C PRO A 154 17.92 -13.08 2.50
N GLY A 155 18.48 -14.29 2.46
CA GLY A 155 18.11 -15.34 3.40
C GLY A 155 18.48 -14.95 4.83
N ILE A 156 17.53 -15.07 5.76
CA ILE A 156 17.83 -14.89 7.18
C ILE A 156 18.66 -16.08 7.64
N LEU A 157 19.84 -15.80 8.17
CA LEU A 157 20.80 -16.80 8.61
C LEU A 157 20.68 -16.99 10.12
N SER A 158 20.98 -18.19 10.61
CA SER A 158 21.07 -18.49 12.03
C SER A 158 22.49 -18.18 12.53
N GLY A 159 22.66 -17.07 13.27
CA GLY A 159 23.88 -16.79 14.04
C GLY A 159 24.37 -15.35 14.04
N GLU A 160 24.81 -14.87 15.21
CA GLU A 160 25.25 -13.48 15.46
C GLU A 160 26.42 -13.00 14.58
N LYS A 161 27.33 -13.91 14.18
CA LYS A 161 28.52 -13.55 13.39
C LYS A 161 28.18 -12.94 12.02
N GLN A 162 27.04 -13.31 11.44
CA GLN A 162 26.61 -12.77 10.15
C GLN A 162 25.78 -11.49 10.28
N ARG A 163 25.13 -11.23 11.43
CA ARG A 163 24.49 -9.92 11.71
C ARG A 163 25.51 -8.79 11.61
N ILE A 164 26.70 -8.98 12.19
CA ILE A 164 27.80 -8.00 12.18
C ILE A 164 28.39 -7.83 10.76
N SER A 165 28.36 -8.89 9.94
CA SER A 165 28.94 -8.89 8.58
C SER A 165 28.12 -8.11 7.53
N ARG A 166 26.83 -7.82 7.80
CA ARG A 166 25.97 -7.12 6.82
C ARG A 166 26.30 -5.64 6.70
N GLY A 167 26.67 -4.98 7.80
CA GLY A 167 27.00 -3.55 7.81
C GLY A 167 25.80 -2.60 7.66
N TYR A 168 24.57 -3.11 7.79
CA TYR A 168 23.34 -2.34 7.82
C TYR A 168 22.29 -3.04 8.71
N ASP A 169 21.31 -2.28 9.20
CA ASP A 169 20.21 -2.80 10.01
C ASP A 169 19.18 -3.51 9.12
N PHE A 170 19.18 -4.84 9.16
CA PHE A 170 18.29 -5.67 8.34
C PHE A 170 16.82 -5.55 8.77
N ALA A 171 16.54 -5.44 10.07
CA ALA A 171 15.18 -5.35 10.60
C ALA A 171 14.54 -4.01 10.21
N ALA A 172 15.29 -2.91 10.34
CA ALA A 172 14.82 -1.58 9.95
C ALA A 172 14.55 -1.47 8.45
N VAL A 173 15.37 -2.11 7.60
CA VAL A 173 15.12 -2.16 6.15
C VAL A 173 13.84 -2.95 5.85
N LEU A 174 13.63 -4.10 6.48
CA LEU A 174 12.41 -4.89 6.28
C LEU A 174 11.16 -4.17 6.77
N GLU A 175 11.23 -3.48 7.93
CA GLU A 175 10.15 -2.63 8.43
C GLU A 175 9.83 -1.52 7.41
N TRP A 176 10.85 -0.87 6.84
CA TRP A 176 10.65 0.14 5.79
C TRP A 176 9.92 -0.42 4.57
N PHE A 177 10.25 -1.65 4.14
CA PHE A 177 9.52 -2.31 3.06
C PHE A 177 8.10 -2.66 3.48
N ALA A 178 7.91 -3.19 4.68
CA ALA A 178 6.61 -3.61 5.23
C ALA A 178 5.57 -2.49 5.26
N GLU A 179 6.01 -1.26 5.56
CA GLU A 179 5.17 -0.07 5.49
C GLU A 179 4.60 0.16 4.08
N ARG A 180 5.38 -0.15 3.03
CA ARG A 180 5.13 0.24 1.64
C ARG A 180 4.61 -0.88 0.75
N VAL A 181 4.85 -2.14 1.11
CA VAL A 181 4.36 -3.28 0.35
C VAL A 181 2.88 -3.54 0.63
N ASP A 182 2.25 -4.23 -0.30
CA ASP A 182 0.84 -4.63 -0.23
C ASP A 182 0.67 -6.02 0.38
N ARG A 183 1.70 -6.87 0.25
CA ARG A 183 1.68 -8.26 0.66
C ARG A 183 3.07 -8.66 1.14
N ILE A 184 3.13 -9.37 2.27
CA ILE A 184 4.36 -9.94 2.83
C ILE A 184 4.18 -11.45 2.83
N ILE A 185 5.04 -12.18 2.14
CA ILE A 185 5.02 -13.64 2.10
C ILE A 185 6.18 -14.15 2.95
N LEU A 186 5.85 -14.85 4.04
CA LEU A 186 6.81 -15.51 4.92
C LEU A 186 6.99 -16.96 4.46
N LEU A 187 8.16 -17.31 3.92
CA LEU A 187 8.45 -18.66 3.43
C LEU A 187 9.16 -19.49 4.50
N PHE A 188 8.60 -20.67 4.77
CA PHE A 188 9.14 -21.71 5.65
C PHE A 188 9.39 -22.99 4.85
N ASP A 189 10.40 -23.76 5.24
CA ASP A 189 10.70 -25.07 4.66
C ASP A 189 10.05 -26.17 5.52
N ALA A 190 9.22 -27.01 4.91
CA ALA A 190 8.52 -28.08 5.62
C ALA A 190 9.46 -29.19 6.12
N HIS A 191 10.59 -29.41 5.44
CA HIS A 191 11.57 -30.40 5.83
C HIS A 191 12.47 -29.89 6.97
N LYS A 192 12.79 -28.59 6.97
CA LYS A 192 13.65 -27.93 7.98
C LYS A 192 12.93 -26.76 8.64
N LEU A 193 11.85 -27.06 9.37
CA LEU A 193 11.17 -26.06 10.17
C LEU A 193 12.02 -25.69 11.38
N ASP A 194 12.85 -24.67 11.21
CA ASP A 194 13.52 -23.94 12.27
C ASP A 194 13.01 -22.50 12.25
N ILE A 195 12.92 -21.83 13.40
CA ILE A 195 12.59 -20.40 13.47
C ILE A 195 13.65 -19.76 14.37
N SER A 196 14.67 -19.21 13.72
CA SER A 196 15.76 -18.56 14.44
C SER A 196 15.29 -17.33 15.23
N ASP A 197 16.05 -16.94 16.25
CA ASP A 197 15.79 -15.71 17.03
C ASP A 197 15.78 -14.46 16.13
N GLU A 198 16.66 -14.42 15.12
CA GLU A 198 16.66 -13.34 14.12
C GLU A 198 15.39 -13.31 13.28
N PHE A 199 14.90 -14.47 12.86
CA PHE A 199 13.66 -14.50 12.10
C PHE A 199 12.47 -14.08 12.98
N SER A 200 12.46 -14.49 14.25
CA SER A 200 11.46 -14.07 15.23
C SER A 200 11.49 -12.55 15.48
N GLU A 201 12.69 -11.96 15.58
CA GLU A 201 12.88 -10.51 15.73
C GLU A 201 12.35 -9.74 14.51
N VAL A 202 12.64 -10.23 13.31
CA VAL A 202 12.10 -9.68 12.06
C VAL A 202 10.57 -9.77 12.03
N ILE A 203 9.98 -10.92 12.36
CA ILE A 203 8.51 -11.06 12.39
C ILE A 203 7.89 -10.11 13.43
N ARG A 204 8.55 -9.90 14.57
CA ARG A 204 8.11 -8.90 15.57
C ARG A 204 8.18 -7.47 15.05
N ALA A 205 9.17 -7.13 14.22
CA ALA A 205 9.22 -5.82 13.55
C ALA A 205 8.04 -5.64 12.58
N LEU A 206 7.55 -6.75 11.99
CA LEU A 206 6.41 -6.76 11.07
C LEU A 206 5.03 -6.81 11.74
N LYS A 207 4.96 -6.82 13.07
CA LYS A 207 3.69 -7.02 13.83
C LYS A 207 2.58 -6.03 13.49
N ASN A 208 2.94 -4.80 13.10
CA ASN A 208 1.97 -3.75 12.76
C ASN A 208 1.37 -3.91 11.34
N HIS A 209 1.79 -4.96 10.61
CA HIS A 209 1.43 -5.21 9.20
C HIS A 209 0.93 -6.65 8.99
N GLU A 210 0.30 -7.23 10.02
CA GLU A 210 -0.18 -8.61 10.00
C GLU A 210 -1.28 -8.90 8.98
N ASP A 211 -2.12 -7.91 8.68
CA ASP A 211 -3.15 -7.99 7.64
C ASP A 211 -2.55 -8.28 6.25
N LYS A 212 -1.30 -7.81 6.04
CA LYS A 212 -0.52 -8.01 4.83
C LYS A 212 0.21 -9.35 4.82
N MET A 213 0.38 -10.02 5.96
CA MET A 213 1.17 -11.24 6.06
C MET A 213 0.44 -12.46 5.50
N ARG A 214 1.16 -13.28 4.74
CA ARG A 214 0.78 -14.61 4.30
C ARG A 214 1.95 -15.54 4.55
N VAL A 215 1.66 -16.75 5.01
CA VAL A 215 2.70 -17.73 5.31
C VAL A 215 2.65 -18.78 4.22
N VAL A 216 3.82 -19.21 3.74
CA VAL A 216 3.97 -20.28 2.77
C VAL A 216 4.84 -21.36 3.38
N LEU A 217 4.25 -22.55 3.56
CA LEU A 217 4.97 -23.76 3.96
C LEU A 217 5.38 -24.50 2.70
N ASN A 218 6.61 -24.22 2.25
CA ASN A 218 7.18 -24.71 1.00
C ASN A 218 7.83 -26.09 1.16
N LYS A 219 8.08 -26.78 0.03
CA LYS A 219 8.66 -28.14 -0.02
C LYS A 219 7.86 -29.19 0.74
N ALA A 220 6.54 -28.99 0.85
CA ALA A 220 5.66 -29.90 1.58
C ALA A 220 5.58 -31.31 0.96
N ASP A 221 5.97 -31.47 -0.30
CA ASP A 221 6.05 -32.74 -1.02
C ASP A 221 7.23 -33.62 -0.58
N GLN A 222 8.17 -33.09 0.20
CA GLN A 222 9.34 -33.83 0.72
C GLN A 222 9.02 -34.66 1.97
N ILE A 223 7.83 -34.49 2.55
CA ILE A 223 7.42 -35.15 3.80
C ILE A 223 6.06 -35.82 3.63
N GLY A 224 5.86 -36.93 4.35
CA GLY A 224 4.57 -37.63 4.35
C GLY A 224 3.47 -36.85 5.08
N THR A 225 2.21 -37.19 4.83
CA THR A 225 1.03 -36.48 5.35
C THR A 225 1.02 -36.33 6.87
N GLN A 226 1.38 -37.37 7.63
CA GLN A 226 1.41 -37.29 9.10
C GLN A 226 2.48 -36.33 9.62
N GLN A 227 3.65 -36.31 8.98
CA GLN A 227 4.74 -35.39 9.34
C GLN A 227 4.36 -33.95 8.97
N LEU A 228 3.71 -33.75 7.81
CA LEU A 228 3.20 -32.44 7.39
C LEU A 228 2.25 -31.83 8.42
N MET A 229 1.32 -32.61 8.96
CA MET A 229 0.40 -32.12 10.00
C MET A 229 1.13 -31.72 11.29
N ARG A 230 2.19 -32.45 11.68
CA ARG A 230 3.03 -32.10 12.84
C ARG A 230 3.81 -30.81 12.62
N VAL A 231 4.42 -30.66 11.44
CA VAL A 231 5.18 -29.47 11.04
C VAL A 231 4.26 -28.25 10.98
N TYR A 232 3.09 -28.39 10.36
CA TYR A 232 2.07 -27.35 10.30
C TYR A 232 1.64 -26.90 11.70
N GLY A 233 1.33 -27.84 12.59
CA GLY A 233 0.97 -27.53 13.98
C GLY A 233 2.09 -26.79 14.73
N ALA A 234 3.35 -27.22 14.56
CA ALA A 234 4.51 -26.58 15.17
C ALA A 234 4.75 -25.15 14.64
N LEU A 235 4.54 -24.93 13.34
CA LEU A 235 4.63 -23.61 12.71
C LEU A 235 3.57 -22.66 13.28
N MET A 236 2.31 -23.09 13.31
CA MET A 236 1.21 -22.28 13.83
C MET A 236 1.39 -21.94 15.31
N TRP A 237 1.83 -22.91 16.11
CA TRP A 237 2.16 -22.69 17.52
C TRP A 237 3.25 -21.63 17.72
N SER A 238 4.32 -21.70 16.93
CA SER A 238 5.43 -20.76 17.01
C SER A 238 5.03 -19.36 16.52
N LEU A 239 4.32 -19.26 15.40
CA LEU A 239 3.82 -17.99 14.88
C LEU A 239 2.85 -17.31 15.84
N GLY A 240 1.95 -18.08 16.47
CA GLY A 240 1.01 -17.54 17.46
C GLY A 240 1.73 -16.89 18.65
N LYS A 241 2.85 -17.46 19.11
CA LYS A 241 3.69 -16.86 20.17
C LYS A 241 4.40 -15.58 19.75
N ILE A 242 4.78 -15.46 18.48
CA ILE A 242 5.60 -14.35 17.97
C ILE A 242 4.72 -13.15 17.59
N ILE A 243 3.63 -13.40 16.85
CA ILE A 243 2.74 -12.34 16.33
C ILE A 243 1.84 -11.81 17.47
N ASN A 244 1.41 -12.70 18.37
CA ASN A 244 0.62 -12.36 19.56
C ASN A 244 -0.67 -11.58 19.24
N THR A 245 -1.38 -12.01 18.22
CA THR A 245 -2.70 -11.48 17.84
C THR A 245 -3.75 -12.58 17.76
N PRO A 246 -5.03 -12.25 17.99
CA PRO A 246 -6.11 -13.23 17.95
C PRO A 246 -6.41 -13.71 16.53
N GLU A 247 -5.98 -12.96 15.51
CA GLU A 247 -6.22 -13.29 14.11
C GLU A 247 -5.20 -14.31 13.60
N VAL A 248 -5.70 -15.41 13.05
CA VAL A 248 -4.86 -16.50 12.55
C VAL A 248 -4.39 -16.18 11.14
N VAL A 249 -3.07 -16.13 10.93
CA VAL A 249 -2.49 -15.89 9.60
C VAL A 249 -2.77 -17.06 8.66
N ARG A 250 -3.20 -16.77 7.42
CA ARG A 250 -3.39 -17.78 6.37
C ARG A 250 -2.04 -18.38 5.97
N VAL A 251 -1.93 -19.69 6.11
CA VAL A 251 -0.79 -20.50 5.63
C VAL A 251 -1.18 -21.20 4.33
N TYR A 252 -0.34 -21.13 3.32
CA TYR A 252 -0.44 -21.88 2.07
C TYR A 252 0.55 -23.03 2.08
N ILE A 253 0.08 -24.26 1.83
CA ILE A 253 0.89 -25.47 1.91
C ILE A 253 1.14 -26.00 0.50
N GLY A 254 2.41 -26.18 0.12
CA GLY A 254 2.72 -26.69 -1.21
C GLY A 254 4.21 -26.79 -1.51
N SER A 255 4.51 -27.03 -2.79
CA SER A 255 5.86 -26.99 -3.33
C SER A 255 5.86 -26.10 -4.57
N PHE A 256 6.39 -24.90 -4.43
CA PHE A 256 6.25 -23.82 -5.42
C PHE A 256 7.41 -23.83 -6.39
N TRP A 257 7.46 -24.86 -7.22
CA TRP A 257 8.47 -25.09 -8.25
C TRP A 257 7.90 -25.90 -9.41
N ALA A 258 8.57 -25.87 -10.56
CA ALA A 258 8.13 -26.59 -11.77
C ALA A 258 8.50 -28.09 -11.77
N GLN A 259 9.11 -28.62 -10.72
CA GLN A 259 9.56 -30.01 -10.65
C GLN A 259 8.43 -30.95 -10.21
N PRO A 260 8.47 -32.24 -10.61
CA PRO A 260 7.49 -33.22 -10.15
C PRO A 260 7.54 -33.40 -8.63
N LEU A 261 6.37 -33.62 -8.03
CA LEU A 261 6.24 -33.87 -6.59
C LEU A 261 6.95 -35.17 -6.20
N LEU A 262 7.71 -35.14 -5.11
CA LEU A 262 8.36 -36.33 -4.56
C LEU A 262 7.35 -37.29 -3.94
N VAL A 263 6.46 -36.78 -3.08
CA VAL A 263 5.34 -37.53 -2.48
C VAL A 263 4.01 -36.94 -2.98
N PRO A 264 3.29 -37.63 -3.88
CA PRO A 264 2.09 -37.09 -4.52
C PRO A 264 0.80 -37.23 -3.70
N ASP A 265 0.86 -37.80 -2.48
CA ASP A 265 -0.31 -38.12 -1.65
C ASP A 265 -1.25 -36.93 -1.43
N ASN A 266 -0.70 -35.73 -1.24
CA ASN A 266 -1.44 -34.50 -0.97
C ASN A 266 -1.51 -33.57 -2.19
N ARG A 267 -1.31 -34.09 -3.41
CA ARG A 267 -1.27 -33.28 -4.64
C ARG A 267 -2.45 -32.32 -4.79
N LYS A 268 -3.68 -32.82 -4.56
CA LYS A 268 -4.90 -31.99 -4.66
C LYS A 268 -4.90 -30.82 -3.68
N LEU A 269 -4.35 -31.01 -2.48
CA LEU A 269 -4.21 -29.95 -1.48
C LEU A 269 -3.20 -28.91 -1.98
N PHE A 270 -2.02 -29.35 -2.43
CA PHE A 270 -0.96 -28.44 -2.90
C PHE A 270 -1.44 -27.58 -4.08
N GLU A 271 -2.09 -28.18 -5.07
CA GLU A 271 -2.64 -27.46 -6.23
C GLU A 271 -3.74 -26.45 -5.82
N ALA A 272 -4.61 -26.82 -4.88
CA ALA A 272 -5.66 -25.92 -4.39
C ALA A 272 -5.09 -24.73 -3.61
N GLU A 273 -4.11 -24.97 -2.74
CA GLU A 273 -3.44 -23.93 -1.94
C GLU A 273 -2.61 -22.99 -2.82
N GLU A 274 -1.96 -23.53 -3.86
CA GLU A 274 -1.26 -22.75 -4.87
C GLU A 274 -2.21 -21.81 -5.63
N GLN A 275 -3.35 -22.33 -6.09
CA GLN A 275 -4.37 -21.52 -6.75
C GLN A 275 -4.97 -20.45 -5.83
N ASP A 276 -5.14 -20.74 -4.54
CA ASP A 276 -5.57 -19.74 -3.55
C ASP A 276 -4.54 -18.62 -3.40
N LEU A 277 -3.25 -18.96 -3.31
CA LEU A 277 -2.17 -17.97 -3.21
C LEU A 277 -2.08 -17.10 -4.47
N PHE A 278 -2.16 -17.71 -5.65
CA PHE A 278 -2.13 -16.97 -6.92
C PHE A 278 -3.34 -16.05 -7.08
N ARG A 279 -4.53 -16.48 -6.64
CA ARG A 279 -5.70 -15.60 -6.61
C ARG A 279 -5.53 -14.42 -5.65
N ASP A 280 -4.93 -14.62 -4.49
CA ASP A 280 -4.61 -13.53 -3.56
C ASP A 280 -3.64 -12.53 -4.20
N ILE A 281 -2.55 -13.00 -4.82
CA ILE A 281 -1.56 -12.15 -5.51
C ILE A 281 -2.20 -11.42 -6.70
N GLN A 282 -3.00 -12.11 -7.52
CA GLN A 282 -3.68 -11.54 -8.68
C GLN A 282 -4.71 -10.46 -8.29
N SER A 283 -5.25 -10.52 -7.06
CA SER A 283 -6.18 -9.52 -6.56
C SER A 283 -5.50 -8.20 -6.15
N LEU A 284 -4.18 -8.20 -5.95
CA LEU A 284 -3.44 -7.04 -5.42
C LEU A 284 -3.57 -5.77 -6.25
N PRO A 285 -3.45 -5.76 -7.60
CA PRO A 285 -3.59 -4.55 -8.40
C PRO A 285 -4.98 -3.90 -8.23
N ARG A 286 -6.03 -4.71 -8.19
CA ARG A 286 -7.41 -4.23 -7.96
C ARG A 286 -7.55 -3.63 -6.56
N ASN A 287 -7.02 -4.30 -5.55
CA ASN A 287 -7.08 -3.83 -4.16
C ASN A 287 -6.25 -2.56 -3.96
N ALA A 288 -5.09 -2.46 -4.60
CA ALA A 288 -4.23 -1.28 -4.58
C ALA A 288 -4.92 -0.07 -5.24
N ALA A 289 -5.57 -0.26 -6.38
CA ALA A 289 -6.35 0.81 -7.02
C ALA A 289 -7.49 1.32 -6.11
N LEU A 290 -8.23 0.43 -5.45
CA LEU A 290 -9.26 0.79 -4.48
C LEU A 290 -8.68 1.53 -3.27
N ARG A 291 -7.51 1.10 -2.76
CA ARG A 291 -6.82 1.77 -1.66
C ARG A 291 -6.40 3.19 -2.04
N LYS A 292 -5.74 3.35 -3.20
CA LYS A 292 -5.34 4.67 -3.72
C LYS A 292 -6.54 5.60 -3.90
N LEU A 293 -7.66 5.06 -4.41
CA LEU A 293 -8.92 5.81 -4.50
C LEU A 293 -9.40 6.25 -3.11
N ASN A 294 -9.47 5.35 -2.13
CA ASN A 294 -9.89 5.65 -0.77
C ASN A 294 -8.98 6.70 -0.11
N ASP A 295 -7.68 6.62 -0.31
CA ASP A 295 -6.72 7.58 0.23
C ASP A 295 -6.85 8.95 -0.43
N LEU A 296 -7.09 8.99 -1.74
CA LEU A 296 -7.40 10.24 -2.45
C LEU A 296 -8.71 10.86 -1.95
N ILE A 297 -9.73 10.05 -1.64
CA ILE A 297 -11.00 10.52 -1.05
C ILE A 297 -10.76 11.11 0.34
N LYS A 298 -10.01 10.41 1.21
CA LYS A 298 -9.66 10.92 2.55
C LYS A 298 -8.89 12.23 2.46
N ARG A 299 -7.89 12.30 1.57
CA ARG A 299 -7.10 13.52 1.31
C ARG A 299 -7.98 14.66 0.80
N ALA A 300 -8.91 14.40 -0.10
CA ALA A 300 -9.85 15.39 -0.61
C ALA A 300 -10.77 15.96 0.49
N ARG A 301 -11.26 15.10 1.41
CA ARG A 301 -12.03 15.56 2.57
C ARG A 301 -11.19 16.44 3.49
N LEU A 302 -9.98 15.99 3.82
CA LEU A 302 -9.07 16.76 4.67
C LEU A 302 -8.70 18.11 4.05
N ALA A 303 -8.40 18.16 2.76
CA ALA A 303 -8.08 19.40 2.04
C ALA A 303 -9.27 20.36 2.02
N LYS A 304 -10.50 19.85 1.83
CA LYS A 304 -11.73 20.64 1.91
C LYS A 304 -11.93 21.25 3.31
N VAL A 305 -11.73 20.45 4.37
CA VAL A 305 -11.83 20.94 5.76
C VAL A 305 -10.76 22.00 6.03
N HIS A 306 -9.52 21.75 5.61
CA HIS A 306 -8.41 22.70 5.71
C HIS A 306 -8.74 24.03 5.02
N ALA A 307 -9.29 23.99 3.80
CA ALA A 307 -9.73 25.19 3.10
C ALA A 307 -10.76 26.00 3.89
N TYR A 308 -11.76 25.34 4.51
CA TYR A 308 -12.72 26.03 5.37
C TYR A 308 -12.08 26.65 6.61
N ILE A 309 -11.16 25.94 7.26
CA ILE A 309 -10.43 26.46 8.43
C ILE A 309 -9.66 27.73 8.04
N ILE A 310 -8.87 27.68 6.96
CA ILE A 310 -8.09 28.83 6.49
C ILE A 310 -8.99 29.99 6.06
N CYS A 311 -10.11 29.72 5.36
CA CYS A 311 -11.11 30.73 5.02
C CYS A 311 -11.70 31.41 6.25
N SER A 312 -12.09 30.65 7.28
CA SER A 312 -12.67 31.18 8.51
C SER A 312 -11.66 32.01 9.29
N LEU A 313 -10.43 31.51 9.44
CA LEU A 313 -9.34 32.26 10.06
C LEU A 313 -9.09 33.57 9.31
N LYS A 314 -9.05 33.55 7.97
CA LYS A 314 -8.84 34.75 7.17
C LYS A 314 -9.99 35.77 7.29
N LYS A 315 -11.24 35.31 7.36
CA LYS A 315 -12.41 36.18 7.56
C LYS A 315 -12.36 36.96 8.87
N GLU A 316 -11.80 36.35 9.93
CA GLU A 316 -11.71 36.96 11.26
C GLU A 316 -10.42 37.79 11.47
N MET A 317 -9.52 37.80 10.49
CA MET A 317 -8.26 38.56 10.55
C MET A 317 -8.45 40.03 10.15
N PRO A 318 -7.93 41.00 10.95
CA PRO A 318 -8.02 42.43 10.63
C PRO A 318 -7.10 42.81 9.47
N SER A 319 -7.55 43.77 8.64
CA SER A 319 -6.83 44.17 7.42
C SER A 319 -5.54 44.95 7.67
N VAL A 320 -5.47 45.75 8.75
CA VAL A 320 -4.43 46.78 8.91
C VAL A 320 -3.60 46.63 10.20
N PHE A 321 -4.19 46.63 11.39
CA PHE A 321 -3.46 46.58 12.67
C PHE A 321 -3.94 45.41 13.57
N GLY A 322 -3.09 45.00 14.52
CA GLY A 322 -3.44 43.98 15.54
C GLY A 322 -3.39 42.53 15.08
N LYS A 323 -2.75 42.25 13.94
CA LYS A 323 -2.73 40.93 13.30
C LYS A 323 -2.10 39.84 14.18
N ASP A 324 -1.01 40.14 14.89
CA ASP A 324 -0.30 39.16 15.74
C ASP A 324 -1.10 38.73 16.97
N ASN A 325 -1.77 39.68 17.63
CA ASN A 325 -2.60 39.37 18.78
C ASN A 325 -3.85 38.58 18.36
N LYS A 326 -4.50 38.98 17.25
CA LYS A 326 -5.66 38.25 16.72
C LYS A 326 -5.28 36.84 16.25
N LYS A 327 -4.11 36.66 15.63
CA LYS A 327 -3.60 35.34 15.24
C LYS A 327 -3.47 34.41 16.45
N LYS A 328 -2.88 34.89 17.57
CA LYS A 328 -2.75 34.09 18.80
C LYS A 328 -4.10 33.68 19.38
N GLU A 329 -5.05 34.61 19.41
CA GLU A 329 -6.43 34.38 19.87
C GLU A 329 -7.18 33.36 18.99
N LEU A 330 -7.08 33.48 17.67
CA LEU A 330 -7.71 32.55 16.73
C LEU A 330 -7.13 31.13 16.83
N ILE A 331 -5.83 31.01 17.11
CA ILE A 331 -5.16 29.73 17.31
C ILE A 331 -5.55 29.10 18.65
N SER A 332 -5.70 29.88 19.73
CA SER A 332 -6.20 29.36 21.00
C SER A 332 -7.66 28.92 20.90
N ASN A 333 -8.47 29.66 20.15
CA ASN A 333 -9.91 29.39 19.99
C ASN A 333 -10.23 28.47 18.79
N LEU A 334 -9.23 27.79 18.23
CA LEU A 334 -9.39 26.94 17.06
C LEU A 334 -10.43 25.82 17.26
N GLY A 335 -10.59 25.34 18.50
CA GLY A 335 -11.61 24.35 18.86
C GLY A 335 -13.03 24.84 18.60
N GLU A 336 -13.34 26.10 18.93
CA GLU A 336 -14.67 26.67 18.68
C GLU A 336 -14.91 26.89 17.19
N ILE A 337 -13.87 27.29 16.46
CA ILE A 337 -13.91 27.43 14.99
C ILE A 337 -14.26 26.10 14.34
N TYR A 338 -13.72 24.97 14.84
CA TYR A 338 -14.04 23.65 14.32
C TYR A 338 -15.52 23.31 14.51
N VAL A 339 -16.06 23.51 15.71
CA VAL A 339 -17.48 23.26 16.02
C VAL A 339 -18.41 24.14 15.14
N LYS A 340 -18.00 25.38 14.87
CA LYS A 340 -18.74 26.28 13.97
C LYS A 340 -18.75 25.76 12.53
N ILE A 341 -17.58 25.36 12.00
CA ILE A 341 -17.43 24.78 10.66
C ILE A 341 -18.20 23.47 10.53
N GLU A 342 -18.16 22.62 11.56
CA GLU A 342 -18.88 21.35 11.63
C GLU A 342 -20.38 21.56 11.42
N LYS A 343 -20.96 22.51 12.17
CA LYS A 343 -22.40 22.85 12.09
C LYS A 343 -22.78 23.52 10.78
N GLU A 344 -21.96 24.47 10.30
CA GLU A 344 -22.27 25.25 9.08
C GLU A 344 -22.16 24.39 7.81
N HIS A 345 -21.20 23.47 7.75
CA HIS A 345 -20.90 22.69 6.55
C HIS A 345 -21.25 21.21 6.64
N GLN A 346 -21.83 20.75 7.76
CA GLN A 346 -22.26 19.36 7.99
C GLN A 346 -21.13 18.36 7.73
N ILE A 347 -19.98 18.60 8.37
CA ILE A 347 -18.78 17.78 8.22
C ILE A 347 -18.67 16.85 9.42
N SER A 348 -18.21 15.62 9.23
CA SER A 348 -17.98 14.71 10.35
C SER A 348 -16.79 15.17 11.20
N PRO A 349 -16.85 15.09 12.54
CA PRO A 349 -15.71 15.37 13.43
C PRO A 349 -14.44 14.61 13.06
N GLY A 350 -14.58 13.40 12.51
CA GLY A 350 -13.45 12.55 12.11
C GLY A 350 -12.66 13.06 10.90
N ASP A 351 -13.23 13.97 10.10
CA ASP A 351 -12.55 14.57 8.95
C ASP A 351 -11.66 15.77 9.38
N PHE A 352 -11.76 16.23 10.63
CA PHE A 352 -10.97 17.36 11.12
C PHE A 352 -9.54 16.94 11.53
N PRO A 353 -8.52 17.72 11.17
CA PRO A 353 -7.16 17.48 11.63
C PRO A 353 -7.03 17.70 13.13
N LYS A 354 -6.14 16.94 13.79
CA LYS A 354 -5.88 17.06 15.23
C LYS A 354 -5.57 18.52 15.62
N LEU A 355 -6.32 19.04 16.60
CA LEU A 355 -6.24 20.45 17.05
C LEU A 355 -4.81 20.87 17.40
N SER A 356 -4.11 20.06 18.21
CA SER A 356 -2.73 20.35 18.63
C SER A 356 -1.78 20.50 17.44
N LYS A 357 -1.89 19.64 16.42
CA LYS A 357 -1.06 19.70 15.21
C LYS A 357 -1.35 20.98 14.41
N MET A 358 -2.61 21.37 14.30
CA MET A 358 -2.99 22.59 13.58
C MET A 358 -2.61 23.86 14.33
N GLN A 359 -2.64 23.87 15.67
CA GLN A 359 -2.20 25.03 16.45
C GLN A 359 -0.70 25.28 16.28
N VAL A 360 0.12 24.24 16.38
CA VAL A 360 1.58 24.34 16.17
C VAL A 360 1.91 24.76 14.74
N SER A 361 1.26 24.14 13.74
CA SER A 361 1.50 24.46 12.32
C SER A 361 0.98 25.85 11.97
N GLY A 362 -0.15 26.26 12.54
CA GLY A 362 -0.74 27.58 12.36
C GLY A 362 0.12 28.72 12.91
N GLN A 363 0.81 28.49 14.03
CA GLN A 363 1.77 29.47 14.56
C GLN A 363 2.91 29.71 13.57
N LYS A 364 3.45 28.65 12.96
CA LYS A 364 4.59 28.71 12.04
C LYS A 364 4.22 29.22 10.64
N ASN A 365 3.12 28.74 10.06
CA ASN A 365 2.88 28.84 8.62
C ASN A 365 1.81 29.85 8.20
N ILE A 366 0.98 30.35 9.13
CA ILE A 366 0.03 31.43 8.82
C ILE A 366 0.82 32.74 8.74
N SER A 367 1.20 33.14 7.53
CA SER A 367 1.78 34.46 7.23
C SER A 367 0.73 35.39 6.60
N TYR A 368 0.89 36.70 6.81
CA TYR A 368 -0.14 37.72 6.57
C TYR A 368 -0.43 38.07 5.09
N GLY A 369 0.18 37.36 4.12
CA GLY A 369 0.38 37.92 2.77
C GLY A 369 -0.09 37.16 1.52
N VAL A 370 -0.67 35.95 1.58
CA VAL A 370 -0.90 35.14 0.35
C VAL A 370 -2.20 34.33 0.48
N CYS A 371 -3.13 34.17 -0.47
CA CYS A 371 -3.45 34.78 -1.78
C CYS A 371 -4.93 34.44 -2.11
N MET A 372 -5.53 35.19 -3.04
CA MET A 372 -6.86 35.08 -3.69
C MET A 372 -7.93 34.15 -3.08
N CYS A 373 -8.90 34.75 -2.39
CA CYS A 373 -10.24 34.19 -2.30
C CYS A 373 -10.86 34.16 -3.72
N LEU A 374 -10.81 33.01 -4.39
CA LEU A 374 -11.98 32.63 -5.18
C LEU A 374 -13.14 32.61 -4.19
N ARG A 375 -14.06 33.57 -4.31
CA ARG A 375 -15.34 33.45 -3.61
C ARG A 375 -15.84 32.03 -3.92
N LEU A 376 -16.23 31.29 -2.89
CA LEU A 376 -17.11 30.13 -3.06
C LEU A 376 -18.49 30.63 -3.53
N THR A 377 -18.54 31.42 -4.62
CA THR A 377 -19.77 31.83 -5.30
C THR A 377 -20.21 30.65 -6.13
N GLY A 378 -21.10 29.89 -5.52
CA GLY A 378 -21.47 28.57 -5.94
C GLY A 378 -21.08 27.64 -4.81
N LYS A 379 -22.10 27.05 -4.16
CA LYS A 379 -21.91 25.81 -3.41
C LYS A 379 -20.90 24.99 -4.21
N PRO A 380 -19.71 24.66 -3.68
CA PRO A 380 -19.00 23.56 -4.26
C PRO A 380 -19.96 22.40 -4.01
N ARG A 381 -20.76 22.05 -5.02
CA ARG A 381 -21.03 20.65 -5.30
C ARG A 381 -19.64 20.08 -5.56
N ALA A 382 -18.88 19.90 -4.47
CA ALA A 382 -17.86 18.89 -4.43
C ALA A 382 -18.59 17.70 -5.02
N CYS A 383 -18.12 17.27 -6.17
CA CYS A 383 -18.64 16.11 -6.85
C CYS A 383 -18.23 14.88 -6.04
N THR A 384 -18.54 14.87 -4.74
CA THR A 384 -18.62 13.65 -3.95
C THR A 384 -19.64 12.74 -4.60
N GLN A 385 -20.75 13.28 -5.14
CA GLN A 385 -21.71 12.51 -5.95
C GLN A 385 -21.16 11.93 -7.26
N SER A 386 -20.02 12.38 -7.81
CA SER A 386 -19.38 11.73 -8.96
C SER A 386 -18.15 10.89 -8.59
N LEU A 387 -17.80 10.86 -7.31
CA LEU A 387 -16.75 10.03 -6.71
C LEU A 387 -17.34 8.83 -5.95
N TYR A 388 -18.64 8.87 -5.66
CA TYR A 388 -19.43 7.68 -5.37
C TYR A 388 -19.94 7.13 -6.70
N PRO A 389 -19.76 5.84 -7.02
CA PRO A 389 -20.74 5.17 -7.84
C PRO A 389 -22.10 5.41 -7.16
N GLU A 390 -23.16 5.63 -7.92
CA GLU A 390 -24.52 5.52 -7.38
C GLU A 390 -24.63 4.25 -6.51
N PRO A 391 -25.46 4.23 -5.45
CA PRO A 391 -25.77 2.97 -4.79
C PRO A 391 -26.17 2.00 -5.90
N VAL A 392 -25.42 0.90 -5.99
CA VAL A 392 -25.68 -0.25 -6.85
C VAL A 392 -27.18 -0.31 -7.09
N PRO A 393 -27.68 -0.21 -8.35
CA PRO A 393 -29.09 -0.41 -8.62
C PRO A 393 -29.47 -1.67 -7.89
N ARG A 394 -30.53 -1.62 -7.08
CA ARG A 394 -31.13 -2.83 -6.50
C ARG A 394 -31.37 -3.79 -7.66
N ALA A 395 -30.39 -4.66 -7.91
CA ALA A 395 -30.54 -5.79 -8.78
C ALA A 395 -31.53 -6.66 -8.02
N CYS A 396 -32.74 -6.70 -8.57
CA CYS A 396 -33.81 -7.55 -8.13
C CYS A 396 -33.26 -8.92 -7.71
N THR A 397 -33.17 -9.17 -6.41
CA THR A 397 -32.96 -10.49 -5.83
C THR A 397 -34.26 -11.30 -5.88
N GLN A 398 -34.93 -11.33 -7.04
CA GLN A 398 -36.22 -12.00 -7.22
C GLN A 398 -36.27 -13.05 -8.34
N SER A 399 -35.13 -13.43 -8.93
CA SER A 399 -35.11 -14.48 -9.96
C SER A 399 -34.08 -15.61 -9.75
N LEU A 400 -33.55 -15.79 -8.54
CA LEU A 400 -32.56 -16.85 -8.24
C LEU A 400 -32.97 -17.88 -7.19
N TYR A 401 -34.26 -18.03 -6.90
CA TYR A 401 -34.78 -19.16 -6.12
C TYR A 401 -35.93 -19.84 -6.87
N PRO A 402 -35.76 -21.08 -7.37
CA PRO A 402 -36.88 -21.95 -7.64
C PRO A 402 -37.37 -22.57 -6.32
N GLU A 403 -38.60 -22.20 -5.97
CA GLU A 403 -39.55 -22.80 -5.03
C GLU A 403 -39.43 -22.62 -3.50
N PRO A 404 -40.60 -22.54 -2.79
CA PRO A 404 -40.70 -22.16 -1.39
C PRO A 404 -40.82 -23.38 -0.46
N VAL A 405 -40.03 -23.41 0.61
CA VAL A 405 -40.25 -24.34 1.74
C VAL A 405 -41.28 -23.71 2.70
N PRO A 406 -42.35 -24.41 3.11
CA PRO A 406 -43.41 -23.85 3.95
C PRO A 406 -42.92 -23.54 5.36
N ARG A 407 -43.37 -22.41 5.91
CA ARG A 407 -43.27 -22.11 7.34
C ARG A 407 -44.14 -23.09 8.12
N ALA A 408 -43.52 -23.86 9.00
CA ALA A 408 -44.22 -24.51 10.10
C ALA A 408 -44.15 -23.60 11.34
N CYS A 409 -45.30 -23.53 12.03
CA CYS A 409 -45.60 -22.73 13.21
C CYS A 409 -44.70 -22.99 14.42
#